data_AF-A0A965RBY9-F1
#
_entry.id   AF-A0A965RBY9-F1
#
_cell.length_a   1.000
_cell.length_b   1.000
_cell.length_c   1.000
_cell.angle_alpha   90.00
_cell.angle_beta   90.00
_cell.angle_gamma   90.00
#
_symmetry.space_group_name_H-M   'P 1'
#
loop_
_entity.id
_entity.type
_entity.pdbx_description
1 polymer ?
#
loop_
_entity_poly.entity_id
_entity_poly.type
_entity_poly.pdbx_seq_one_letter_code
_entity_poly.pdbx_strand_id
1 'polypeptide(L)'
;ASMMHGAIRGKPFNDSDRSRSADMTPSRNETEASRALAIVKESMHEAKNWKDAVLRAVNRGGDADVYGATTGQLAGAVFGVESIPAGWLAMLAGRPMIEELADALLAEVLVRLDAET
;
A
#
# COMPACT_ATOMS: atom_id res chain seq x y z
N ALA A 1 19.70 -20.94 -44.05
CA ALA A 1 18.59 -20.23 -43.39
C ALA A 1 18.31 -20.98 -42.08
N SER A 2 18.84 -20.53 -40.93
CA SER A 2 18.20 -19.59 -39.97
C SER A 2 16.82 -20.12 -39.54
N MET A 3 16.47 -20.35 -38.27
CA MET A 3 16.84 -19.68 -37.02
C MET A 3 16.72 -20.62 -35.81
N MET A 4 17.44 -20.25 -34.76
CA MET A 4 17.65 -20.95 -33.49
C MET A 4 16.45 -20.84 -32.53
N HIS A 5 16.16 -21.93 -31.81
CA HIS A 5 15.40 -21.93 -30.55
C HIS A 5 16.22 -21.20 -29.45
N GLY A 6 15.92 -19.92 -29.22
CA GLY A 6 16.48 -19.14 -28.12
C GLY A 6 15.69 -19.36 -26.83
N ALA A 7 16.26 -20.14 -25.91
CA ALA A 7 15.76 -20.26 -24.54
C ALA A 7 15.86 -18.90 -23.81
N ILE A 8 14.74 -18.38 -23.31
CA ILE A 8 14.72 -17.25 -22.37
C ILE A 8 15.25 -17.76 -21.02
N ARG A 9 16.58 -17.82 -20.89
CA ARG A 9 17.24 -17.86 -19.58
C ARG A 9 17.38 -16.41 -19.11
N GLY A 10 16.47 -15.99 -18.22
CA GLY A 10 16.64 -14.73 -17.50
C GLY A 10 18.02 -14.71 -16.84
N LYS A 11 18.78 -13.63 -17.01
CA LYS A 11 20.08 -13.51 -16.38
C LYS A 11 19.92 -13.51 -14.85
N PRO A 12 20.84 -14.13 -14.09
CA PRO A 12 20.84 -14.01 -12.64
C PRO A 12 20.94 -12.51 -12.27
N PHE A 13 20.12 -12.10 -11.30
CA PHE A 13 20.11 -10.75 -10.76
C PHE A 13 21.51 -10.41 -10.24
N ASN A 14 22.17 -9.42 -10.84
CA ASN A 14 23.55 -9.04 -10.52
C ASN A 14 23.57 -7.74 -9.70
N ASP A 15 24.39 -7.68 -8.65
CA ASP A 15 24.50 -6.50 -7.78
C ASP A 15 24.95 -5.24 -8.54
N SER A 16 25.63 -5.39 -9.69
CA SER A 16 26.03 -4.26 -10.54
C SER A 16 24.88 -3.63 -11.33
N ASP A 17 23.73 -4.31 -11.46
CA ASP A 17 22.55 -3.76 -12.13
C ASP A 17 21.86 -2.70 -11.25
N ARG A 18 22.16 -2.70 -9.95
CA ARG A 18 21.78 -1.67 -8.97
C ARG A 18 22.31 -0.29 -9.34
N SER A 19 23.40 -0.23 -10.11
CA SER A 19 24.15 0.99 -10.42
C SER A 19 23.76 1.65 -11.74
N ARG A 20 22.84 1.04 -12.52
CA ARG A 20 22.41 1.55 -13.85
C ARG A 20 20.92 1.90 -13.94
N SER A 21 20.15 1.83 -12.86
CA SER A 21 18.93 2.62 -12.77
C SER A 21 19.36 4.08 -12.69
N ALA A 22 18.93 4.88 -13.67
CA ALA A 22 19.18 6.31 -13.75
C ALA A 22 19.13 6.95 -12.35
N ASP A 23 20.11 7.82 -12.09
CA ASP A 23 20.17 8.66 -10.90
C ASP A 23 18.84 9.42 -10.73
N MET A 24 17.92 8.79 -10.00
CA MET A 24 16.70 9.34 -9.44
C MET A 24 17.00 9.71 -7.99
N THR A 25 18.16 10.32 -7.72
CA THR A 25 18.34 10.98 -6.43
C THR A 25 17.23 12.01 -6.30
N PRO A 26 16.38 11.91 -5.26
CA PRO A 26 15.35 12.91 -5.03
C PRO A 26 16.03 14.27 -4.94
N SER A 27 15.45 15.29 -5.58
CA SER A 27 15.91 16.66 -5.36
C SER A 27 16.00 16.88 -3.84
N ARG A 28 17.04 17.58 -3.41
CA ARG A 28 17.58 17.67 -2.03
C ARG A 28 16.59 18.00 -0.89
N ASN A 29 15.27 18.11 -1.14
CA ASN A 29 14.21 18.48 -0.21
C ASN A 29 13.00 17.52 -0.19
N GLU A 30 12.98 16.39 -0.91
CA GLU A 30 11.85 15.45 -0.82
C GLU A 30 11.93 14.60 0.45
N THR A 31 11.11 14.94 1.43
CA THR A 31 10.94 14.13 2.64
C THR A 31 10.35 12.77 2.32
N GLU A 32 10.65 11.77 3.14
CA GLU A 32 10.05 10.43 3.03
C GLU A 32 8.51 10.50 3.11
N ALA A 33 7.98 11.43 3.92
CA ALA A 33 6.55 11.69 4.02
C ALA A 33 5.94 12.19 2.70
N SER A 34 6.58 13.14 2.00
CA SER A 34 6.10 13.63 0.71
C SER A 34 6.08 12.52 -0.35
N ARG A 35 7.09 11.65 -0.34
CA ARG A 35 7.16 10.49 -1.24
C ARG A 35 6.08 9.46 -0.94
N ALA A 36 5.91 9.11 0.33
CA ALA A 36 4.86 8.19 0.77
C ALA A 36 3.47 8.70 0.32
N LEU A 37 3.20 9.98 0.51
CA LEU A 37 1.92 10.58 0.10
C LEU A 37 1.71 10.53 -1.41
N ALA A 38 2.74 10.78 -2.21
CA ALA A 38 2.65 10.67 -3.67
C ALA A 38 2.29 9.24 -4.12
N ILE A 39 2.96 8.23 -3.55
CA ILE A 39 2.68 6.81 -3.82
C ILE A 39 1.26 6.43 -3.39
N VAL A 40 0.84 6.86 -2.21
CA VAL A 40 -0.50 6.60 -1.68
C VAL A 40 -1.55 7.20 -2.61
N LYS A 41 -1.36 8.46 -3.03
CA LYS A 41 -2.27 9.16 -3.93
C LYS A 41 -2.40 8.46 -5.28
N GLU A 42 -1.27 8.10 -5.91
CA GLU A 42 -1.27 7.37 -7.19
C GLU A 42 -1.97 6.02 -7.06
N SER A 43 -1.65 5.27 -6.01
CA SER A 43 -2.21 3.93 -5.76
C SER A 43 -3.73 4.00 -5.58
N MET A 44 -4.23 5.00 -4.86
CA MET A 44 -5.67 5.21 -4.65
C MET A 44 -6.40 5.66 -5.92
N HIS A 45 -5.78 6.52 -6.73
CA HIS A 45 -6.40 7.05 -7.95
C HIS A 45 -6.70 5.95 -8.98
N GLU A 46 -5.86 4.92 -9.06
CA GLU A 46 -6.01 3.82 -10.02
C GLU A 46 -6.76 2.61 -9.47
N ALA A 47 -7.01 2.57 -8.16
CA ALA A 47 -7.53 1.40 -7.48
C ALA A 47 -9.01 1.14 -7.78
N LYS A 48 -9.33 -0.13 -8.05
CA LYS A 48 -10.72 -0.58 -8.24
C LYS A 48 -11.38 -1.12 -6.97
N ASN A 49 -10.57 -1.47 -5.98
CA ASN A 49 -10.98 -2.00 -4.68
C ASN A 49 -9.81 -1.91 -3.71
N TRP A 50 -10.08 -2.23 -2.44
CA TRP A 50 -9.08 -2.15 -1.37
C TRP A 50 -7.83 -2.98 -1.65
N LYS A 51 -7.99 -4.23 -2.12
CA LYS A 51 -6.87 -5.12 -2.41
C LYS A 51 -5.97 -4.55 -3.52
N ASP A 52 -6.58 -4.03 -4.58
CA ASP A 52 -5.87 -3.40 -5.70
C ASP A 52 -5.06 -2.18 -5.24
N ALA A 53 -5.66 -1.31 -4.41
CA ALA A 53 -4.97 -0.14 -3.84
C ALA A 53 -3.72 -0.54 -3.05
N VAL A 54 -3.86 -1.46 -2.10
CA VAL A 54 -2.76 -1.89 -1.22
C VAL A 54 -1.67 -2.61 -2.01
N LEU A 55 -2.04 -3.49 -2.96
CA LEU A 55 -1.05 -4.16 -3.80
C LEU A 55 -0.26 -3.20 -4.67
N ARG A 56 -0.89 -2.14 -5.21
CA ARG A 56 -0.17 -1.10 -5.97
C ARG A 56 0.85 -0.37 -5.11
N ALA A 57 0.48 -0.04 -3.87
CA ALA A 57 1.34 0.68 -2.95
C ALA A 57 2.56 -0.16 -2.52
N VAL A 58 2.35 -1.39 -2.03
CA VAL A 58 3.44 -2.23 -1.51
C VAL A 58 4.41 -2.69 -2.59
N ASN A 59 3.93 -2.88 -3.83
CA ASN A 59 4.78 -3.29 -4.96
C ASN A 59 5.68 -2.16 -5.49
N ARG A 60 5.59 -0.93 -4.96
CA ARG A 60 6.56 0.13 -5.26
C ARG A 60 7.95 -0.12 -4.64
N GLY A 61 8.06 -1.03 -3.67
CA GLY A 61 9.30 -1.28 -2.93
C GLY A 61 9.66 -0.12 -1.99
N GLY A 62 10.86 -0.15 -1.39
CA GLY A 62 11.25 0.84 -0.38
C GLY A 62 10.50 0.62 0.93
N ASP A 63 9.82 1.65 1.43
CA ASP A 63 9.06 1.64 2.70
C ASP A 63 7.65 1.02 2.49
N ALA A 64 7.62 -0.19 1.97
CA ALA A 64 6.38 -0.86 1.57
C ALA A 64 5.40 -1.06 2.74
N ASP A 65 5.90 -1.18 3.97
CA ASP A 65 5.08 -1.24 5.20
C ASP A 65 4.38 0.10 5.46
N VAL A 66 5.08 1.22 5.32
CA VAL A 66 4.50 2.57 5.41
C VAL A 66 3.46 2.78 4.31
N TYR A 67 3.82 2.49 3.06
CA TYR A 67 2.90 2.70 1.92
C TYR A 67 1.66 1.81 2.06
N GLY A 68 1.83 0.55 2.42
CA GLY A 68 0.74 -0.39 2.68
C GLY A 68 -0.17 0.05 3.82
N ALA A 69 0.40 0.52 4.94
CA ALA A 69 -0.37 0.99 6.09
C ALA A 69 -1.18 2.25 5.76
N THR A 70 -0.56 3.26 5.15
CA THR A 70 -1.24 4.52 4.83
C THR A 70 -2.29 4.33 3.72
N THR A 71 -1.97 3.58 2.67
CA THR A 71 -2.96 3.24 1.63
C THR A 71 -4.09 2.38 2.19
N GLY A 72 -3.78 1.42 3.08
CA GLY A 72 -4.78 0.55 3.70
C GLY A 72 -5.80 1.31 4.55
N GLN A 73 -5.37 2.35 5.28
CA GLN A 73 -6.26 3.24 6.04
C GLN A 73 -7.24 3.99 5.11
N LEU A 74 -6.72 4.67 4.08
CA LEU A 74 -7.56 5.41 3.14
C LEU A 74 -8.50 4.50 2.34
N ALA A 75 -7.96 3.38 1.82
CA ALA A 75 -8.74 2.39 1.11
C ALA A 75 -9.83 1.78 2.01
N GLY A 76 -9.53 1.54 3.30
CA GLY A 76 -10.50 1.02 4.26
C GLY A 76 -11.66 1.98 4.49
N ALA A 77 -11.37 3.29 4.60
CA ALA A 77 -12.38 4.32 4.72
C ALA A 77 -13.25 4.48 3.46
N VAL A 78 -12.68 4.26 2.26
CA VAL A 78 -13.39 4.43 0.98
C VAL A 78 -14.18 3.19 0.58
N PHE A 79 -13.61 2.00 0.71
CA PHE A 79 -14.17 0.75 0.20
C PHE A 79 -14.84 -0.12 1.27
N GLY A 80 -14.72 0.24 2.55
CA GLY A 80 -15.28 -0.52 3.66
C GLY A 80 -14.45 -1.75 4.04
N VAL A 81 -14.69 -2.27 5.25
CA VAL A 81 -13.97 -3.43 5.83
C VAL A 81 -14.27 -4.72 5.08
N GLU A 82 -15.48 -4.84 4.53
CA GLU A 82 -15.96 -5.97 3.73
C GLU A 82 -15.20 -6.15 2.41
N SER A 83 -14.52 -5.11 1.94
CA SER A 83 -13.68 -5.17 0.74
C SER A 83 -12.30 -5.78 1.00
N ILE A 84 -11.91 -5.94 2.27
CA ILE A 84 -10.63 -6.54 2.65
C ILE A 84 -10.71 -8.06 2.45
N PRO A 85 -9.73 -8.69 1.78
CA PRO A 85 -9.73 -10.13 1.59
C PRO A 85 -9.82 -10.88 2.93
N ALA A 86 -10.83 -11.73 3.09
CA ALA A 86 -11.07 -12.46 4.34
C ALA A 86 -9.85 -13.28 4.80
N GLY A 87 -9.10 -13.87 3.85
CA GLY A 87 -7.86 -14.59 4.15
C GLY A 87 -6.75 -13.70 4.74
N TRP A 88 -6.71 -12.41 4.39
CA TRP A 88 -5.74 -11.47 4.96
C TRP A 88 -6.17 -11.04 6.36
N LEU A 89 -7.47 -10.79 6.57
CA LEU A 89 -8.01 -10.52 7.91
C LEU A 89 -7.80 -11.71 8.85
N ALA A 90 -7.95 -12.94 8.37
CA ALA A 90 -7.71 -14.15 9.17
C ALA A 90 -6.25 -14.28 9.64
N MET A 91 -5.30 -13.64 8.95
CA MET A 91 -3.87 -13.64 9.30
C MET A 91 -3.45 -12.39 10.08
N LEU A 92 -4.34 -11.42 10.27
CA LEU A 92 -4.02 -10.14 10.91
C LEU A 92 -3.77 -10.34 12.41
N ALA A 93 -2.53 -10.09 12.82
CA ALA A 93 -2.13 -10.12 14.22
C ALA A 93 -2.91 -9.06 15.02
N GLY A 94 -3.49 -9.46 16.15
CA GLY A 94 -4.25 -8.55 17.01
C GLY A 94 -5.59 -8.09 16.43
N ARG A 95 -6.14 -8.77 15.41
CA ARG A 95 -7.42 -8.40 14.78
C ARG A 95 -8.54 -8.06 15.78
N PRO A 96 -8.84 -8.87 16.80
CA PRO A 96 -9.92 -8.55 17.74
C PRO A 96 -9.71 -7.22 18.46
N MET A 97 -8.47 -6.92 18.87
CA MET A 97 -8.12 -5.67 19.52
C MET A 97 -8.26 -4.47 18.58
N ILE A 98 -7.89 -4.63 17.30
CA ILE A 98 -8.02 -3.57 16.29
C ILE A 98 -9.49 -3.28 16.01
N GLU A 99 -10.32 -4.32 15.86
CA GLU A 99 -11.77 -4.18 15.65
C GLU A 99 -12.44 -3.49 16.85
N GLU A 100 -12.13 -3.93 18.08
CA GLU A 100 -12.64 -3.30 19.30
C GLU A 100 -12.25 -1.82 19.41
N LEU A 101 -11.01 -1.47 19.07
CA LEU A 101 -10.56 -0.08 19.07
C LEU A 101 -11.27 0.76 17.99
N ALA A 102 -11.48 0.20 16.81
CA ALA A 102 -12.20 0.87 15.73
C ALA A 102 -13.65 1.18 16.14
N ASP A 103 -14.34 0.21 16.74
CA ASP A 103 -15.70 0.38 17.25
C ASP A 103 -15.77 1.41 18.38
N ALA A 104 -14.81 1.39 19.31
CA ALA A 104 -14.73 2.37 20.39
C ALA A 104 -14.51 3.81 19.88
N LEU A 105 -13.62 3.99 18.90
CA LEU A 105 -13.38 5.30 18.26
C LEU A 105 -14.63 5.82 17.54
N LEU A 106 -15.36 4.94 16.84
CA LEU A 106 -16.61 5.31 16.17
C LEU A 106 -17.69 5.71 17.18
N ALA A 107 -17.87 4.91 18.24
CA ALA A 107 -18.84 5.19 19.29
C ALA A 107 -18.60 6.56 19.96
N GLU A 108 -17.34 6.88 20.28
CA GLU A 108 -16.95 8.16 20.86
C GLU A 108 -17.31 9.35 19.95
N VAL A 109 -17.05 9.23 18.64
CA VAL A 109 -17.39 10.29 17.68
C VAL A 109 -18.91 10.45 17.55
N LEU A 110 -19.67 9.37 17.52
CA LEU A 110 -21.14 9.43 17.42
C LEU A 110 -21.76 10.10 18.65
N VAL A 111 -21.30 9.76 19.86
CA VAL A 111 -21.75 10.40 21.11
C VAL A 111 -21.50 11.91 21.09
N ARG A 112 -20.34 12.34 20.57
CA ARG A 112 -20.00 13.77 20.47
C ARG A 112 -20.84 14.50 19.44
N LEU A 113 -21.13 13.87 18.30
CA LEU A 113 -21.98 14.48 17.27
C LEU A 113 -23.42 14.67 17.77
N ASP A 114 -23.97 13.69 18.51
CA ASP A 114 -25.31 13.79 19.09
C ASP A 114 -25.40 14.85 20.20
N ALA A 115 -24.28 15.18 20.86
CA ALA A 115 -24.22 16.22 21.90
C ALA A 115 -24.13 17.65 21.34
N GLU A 116 -23.78 17.81 20.06
CA GLU A 116 -23.62 19.11 19.38
C GLU A 116 -24.84 19.50 18.51
N THR A 117 -25.80 18.59 18.31
CA THR A 117 -27.07 18.80 17.58
C THR A 117 -28.26 19.00 18.50
#